data_AF-A0A2D0S112-F1
#
_entry.id   AF-A0A2D0S112-F1
#
_cell.length_a   1.000
_cell.length_b   1.000
_cell.length_c   1.000
_cell.angle_alpha   90.00
_cell.angle_beta   90.00
_cell.angle_gamma   90.00
#
_symmetry.space_group_name_H-M   'P 1'
#
loop_
_entity.id
_entity.type
_entity.pdbx_description
1 polymer ?
#
loop_
_entity_poly.entity_id
_entity_poly.type
_entity_poly.pdbx_seq_one_letter_code
_entity_poly.pdbx_strand_id
1 'polypeptide(L)'
;MASLPLVRAALLVAFSVFLTLLLAFGLPAALTWLAHCAGFEEEAGATHCLALFYALFVLCVAMPRIPRGSVSVDGKAVFVTGCDSGFGHHLAKHLHKVGFTVFAGCFLKDQAGEGAVELENMHSDRLKVLQLDVCSDEQVSKAVEFIRANLEDPEKGLWGVVNNAGVSMFGEVEFTTMDTYKQVSEVNLWGTIRVTKAVLPLIRRAKGRVVNIASMYGRMGNALRSPYCVSKYGVEAFSDCLRYEMKVWGVKVSVVEPGNFIMATGILTRDIVASTAEKLWKEAPPGVQEDYGKPHFEHYMALMRSYCNSGQRDLTPVLDDITDAVISKRPYTRYNPMEPYWWIRMQVMSHLPGAISDRLYF
;
A
#
# COMPACT_ATOMS: atom_id res chain seq x y z
N MET A 1 -15.20 34.44 26.48
CA MET A 1 -15.14 33.37 25.46
C MET A 1 -13.73 32.82 25.46
N ALA A 2 -13.51 31.62 26.00
CA ALA A 2 -12.19 30.99 25.94
C ALA A 2 -11.82 30.75 24.47
N SER A 3 -10.60 31.08 24.08
CA SER A 3 -10.13 30.85 22.71
C SER A 3 -10.24 29.36 22.39
N LEU A 4 -10.73 29.03 21.19
CA LEU A 4 -10.87 27.65 20.68
C LEU A 4 -9.67 26.70 20.97
N PRO A 5 -8.40 27.18 21.03
CA PRO A 5 -7.26 26.38 21.47
C PRO A 5 -7.33 25.89 22.92
N LEU A 6 -7.87 26.69 23.84
CA LEU A 6 -7.91 26.40 25.27
C LEU A 6 -8.94 25.30 25.59
N VAL A 7 -10.06 25.30 24.86
CA VAL A 7 -11.07 24.24 24.94
C VAL A 7 -10.54 22.93 24.38
N ARG A 8 -9.80 22.96 23.26
CA ARG A 8 -9.15 21.76 22.70
C ARG A 8 -8.09 21.20 23.64
N ALA A 9 -7.27 22.05 24.26
CA ALA A 9 -6.28 21.62 25.24
C ALA A 9 -6.93 20.97 26.47
N ALA A 10 -8.00 21.59 27.00
CA ALA A 10 -8.74 21.03 28.13
C ALA A 10 -9.39 19.68 27.80
N LEU A 11 -9.95 19.51 26.60
CA LEU A 11 -10.54 18.24 26.14
C LEU A 11 -9.47 17.15 25.96
N LEU A 12 -8.30 17.49 25.44
CA LEU A 12 -7.18 16.54 25.29
C LEU A 12 -6.64 16.10 26.65
N VAL A 13 -6.49 17.03 27.60
CA VAL A 13 -6.08 16.71 28.97
C VAL A 13 -7.13 15.86 29.67
N ALA A 14 -8.41 16.21 29.57
CA ALA A 14 -9.50 15.43 30.16
C ALA A 14 -9.59 14.02 29.57
N PHE A 15 -9.45 13.88 28.24
CA PHE A 15 -9.41 12.58 27.57
C PHE A 15 -8.18 11.77 27.98
N SER A 16 -7.01 12.41 28.09
CA SER A 16 -5.79 11.74 28.55
C SER A 16 -5.91 11.28 30.00
N VAL A 17 -6.46 12.10 30.90
CA VAL A 17 -6.70 11.73 32.30
C VAL A 17 -7.72 10.59 32.38
N PHE A 18 -8.83 10.70 31.66
CA PHE A 18 -9.85 9.65 31.60
C PHE A 18 -9.28 8.32 31.09
N LEU A 19 -8.54 8.35 29.97
CA LEU A 19 -7.89 7.17 29.40
C LEU A 19 -6.85 6.58 30.37
N THR A 20 -6.09 7.44 31.05
CA THR A 20 -5.10 7.01 32.05
C THR A 20 -5.79 6.36 33.24
N LEU A 21 -6.89 6.91 33.76
CA LEU A 21 -7.65 6.31 34.86
C LEU A 21 -8.32 4.99 34.43
N LEU A 22 -8.89 4.95 33.22
CA LEU A 22 -9.47 3.73 32.65
C LEU A 22 -8.42 2.62 32.49
N LEU A 23 -7.22 2.96 32.01
CA LEU A 23 -6.12 2.00 31.84
C LEU A 23 -5.42 1.66 33.17
N ALA A 24 -5.36 2.58 34.13
CA ALA A 24 -4.69 2.38 35.42
C ALA A 24 -5.56 1.64 36.43
N PHE A 25 -6.89 1.71 36.32
CA PHE A 25 -7.80 1.10 37.28
C PHE A 25 -8.79 0.12 36.61
N GLY A 26 -9.34 0.47 35.45
CA GLY A 26 -10.32 -0.36 34.75
C GLY A 26 -9.71 -1.58 34.07
N LEU A 27 -8.57 -1.41 33.39
CA LEU A 27 -7.89 -2.51 32.71
C LEU A 27 -7.34 -3.57 33.69
N PRO A 28 -6.69 -3.21 34.83
CA PRO A 28 -6.36 -4.17 35.87
C PRO A 28 -7.55 -4.97 36.36
N ALA A 29 -8.65 -4.30 36.73
CA ALA A 29 -9.84 -4.97 37.25
C ALA A 29 -10.47 -5.93 36.21
N ALA A 30 -10.52 -5.53 34.94
CA ALA A 30 -11.01 -6.36 33.85
C ALA A 30 -10.09 -7.57 33.57
N LEU A 31 -8.76 -7.38 33.61
CA LEU A 31 -7.79 -8.47 33.42
C LEU A 31 -7.79 -9.45 34.60
N THR A 32 -7.92 -8.97 35.83
CA THR A 32 -8.11 -9.82 37.02
C THR A 32 -9.40 -10.64 36.88
N TRP A 33 -10.51 -10.00 36.52
CA TRP A 33 -11.79 -10.68 36.31
C TRP A 33 -11.70 -11.76 35.21
N LEU A 34 -11.05 -11.47 34.08
CA LEU A 34 -10.80 -12.45 33.01
C LEU A 34 -9.89 -13.60 33.47
N ALA A 35 -8.83 -13.31 34.23
CA ALA A 35 -7.93 -14.32 34.79
C ALA A 35 -8.67 -15.26 35.76
N HIS A 36 -9.59 -14.72 36.58
CA HIS A 36 -10.48 -15.52 37.42
C HIS A 36 -11.43 -16.40 36.60
N CYS A 37 -12.07 -15.84 35.57
CA CYS A 37 -12.92 -16.61 34.66
C CYS A 37 -12.15 -17.74 33.94
N ALA A 38 -10.84 -17.59 33.76
CA ALA A 38 -9.95 -18.59 33.17
C ALA A 38 -9.27 -19.53 34.19
N GLY A 39 -9.55 -19.39 35.50
CA GLY A 39 -9.07 -20.29 36.56
C GLY A 39 -7.68 -20.00 37.13
N PHE A 40 -7.15 -18.78 36.99
CA PHE A 40 -5.87 -18.37 37.60
C PHE A 40 -6.09 -17.80 39.03
N GLU A 41 -5.27 -18.21 40.01
CA GLU A 41 -5.36 -17.74 41.42
C GLU A 41 -4.78 -16.32 41.64
N GLU A 42 -5.26 -15.68 42.71
CA GLU A 42 -5.70 -14.27 42.81
C GLU A 42 -4.59 -13.21 43.08
N GLU A 43 -3.39 -13.56 43.56
CA GLU A 43 -2.40 -12.52 43.98
C GLU A 43 -1.25 -12.28 43.00
N ALA A 44 -0.91 -13.25 42.15
CA ALA A 44 0.15 -13.09 41.15
C ALA A 44 -0.42 -12.83 39.74
N GLY A 45 -1.55 -13.42 39.37
CA GLY A 45 -2.05 -13.43 37.99
C GLY A 45 -2.25 -12.03 37.39
N ALA A 46 -2.96 -11.15 38.10
CA ALA A 46 -3.31 -9.82 37.60
C ALA A 46 -2.08 -8.94 37.33
N THR A 47 -1.14 -8.88 38.27
CA THR A 47 0.09 -8.08 38.14
C THR A 47 0.99 -8.64 37.03
N HIS A 48 1.06 -9.97 36.87
CA HIS A 48 1.80 -10.59 35.77
C HIS A 48 1.11 -10.33 34.42
N CYS A 49 -0.23 -10.37 34.34
CA CYS A 49 -0.98 -10.03 33.13
C CYS A 49 -0.82 -8.55 32.75
N LEU A 50 -0.84 -7.64 33.71
CA LEU A 50 -0.57 -6.21 33.50
C LEU A 50 0.87 -5.94 33.08
N ALA A 51 1.83 -6.60 33.72
CA ALA A 51 3.24 -6.50 33.36
C ALA A 51 3.47 -7.06 31.95
N LEU A 52 2.84 -8.18 31.58
CA LEU A 52 2.89 -8.74 30.24
C LEU A 52 2.21 -7.81 29.22
N PHE A 53 1.03 -7.27 29.54
CA PHE A 53 0.32 -6.33 28.67
C PHE A 53 1.13 -5.04 28.47
N TYR A 54 1.70 -4.49 29.54
CA TYR A 54 2.57 -3.32 29.47
C TYR A 54 3.87 -3.63 28.73
N ALA A 55 4.49 -4.79 28.95
CA ALA A 55 5.67 -5.22 28.22
C ALA A 55 5.37 -5.41 26.73
N LEU A 56 4.23 -6.02 26.37
CA LEU A 56 3.76 -6.16 24.99
C LEU A 56 3.44 -4.79 24.37
N PHE A 57 2.79 -3.90 25.11
CA PHE A 57 2.54 -2.53 24.68
C PHE A 57 3.85 -1.78 24.43
N VAL A 58 4.80 -1.83 25.38
CA VAL A 58 6.13 -1.23 25.22
C VAL A 58 6.86 -1.86 24.05
N LEU A 59 6.83 -3.18 23.85
CA LEU A 59 7.43 -3.82 22.68
C LEU A 59 6.77 -3.34 21.38
N CYS A 60 5.44 -3.34 21.29
CA CYS A 60 4.71 -2.90 20.11
C CYS A 60 4.88 -1.40 19.80
N VAL A 61 5.02 -0.56 20.83
CA VAL A 61 5.11 0.90 20.69
C VAL A 61 6.57 1.39 20.62
N ALA A 62 7.53 0.71 21.25
CA ALA A 62 8.94 1.08 21.27
C ALA A 62 9.75 0.39 20.16
N MET A 63 9.41 -0.82 19.70
CA MET A 63 10.11 -1.47 18.58
C MET A 63 10.15 -0.61 17.31
N PRO A 64 9.09 0.14 16.94
CA PRO A 64 9.16 1.06 15.80
C PRO A 64 10.18 2.21 15.95
N ARG A 65 10.66 2.48 17.17
CA ARG A 65 11.59 3.57 17.50
C ARG A 65 13.05 3.14 17.58
N ILE A 66 13.34 1.84 17.49
CA ILE A 66 14.73 1.35 17.48
C ILE A 66 15.41 1.81 16.18
N PRO A 67 16.60 2.44 16.21
CA PRO A 67 17.29 2.87 15.00
C PRO A 67 17.52 1.69 14.05
N ARG A 68 16.86 1.70 12.89
CA ARG A 68 16.95 0.58 11.92
C ARG A 68 18.21 0.66 11.06
N GLY A 69 18.85 1.82 11.02
CA GLY A 69 20.07 2.12 10.27
C GLY A 69 19.82 2.17 8.76
N SER A 70 20.67 2.88 8.02
CA SER A 70 20.59 2.98 6.55
C SER A 70 21.80 2.37 5.87
N VAL A 71 21.62 1.87 4.65
CA VAL A 71 22.73 1.55 3.75
C VAL A 71 23.12 2.82 2.97
N SER A 72 24.39 2.92 2.53
CA SER A 72 24.78 3.98 1.58
C SER A 72 23.98 3.84 0.28
N VAL A 73 23.68 4.94 -0.39
CA VAL A 73 22.95 4.99 -1.67
C VAL A 73 23.90 4.91 -2.86
N ASP A 74 25.18 5.24 -2.66
CA ASP A 74 26.15 5.38 -3.74
C ASP A 74 26.31 4.09 -4.56
N GLY A 75 26.29 4.27 -5.89
CA GLY A 75 26.40 3.18 -6.87
C GLY A 75 25.23 2.19 -6.89
N LYS A 76 24.10 2.51 -6.23
CA LYS A 76 22.90 1.65 -6.22
C LYS A 76 21.88 2.10 -7.24
N ALA A 77 21.27 1.14 -7.91
CA ALA A 77 20.21 1.37 -8.88
C ALA A 77 18.87 0.77 -8.46
N VAL A 78 17.78 1.51 -8.67
CA VAL A 78 16.40 1.10 -8.36
C VAL A 78 15.56 1.14 -9.62
N PHE A 79 14.81 0.07 -9.87
CA PHE A 79 13.81 0.01 -10.94
C PHE A 79 12.43 0.30 -10.37
N VAL A 80 11.71 1.28 -10.93
CA VAL A 80 10.36 1.66 -10.52
C VAL A 80 9.40 1.44 -11.70
N THR A 81 8.30 0.71 -11.48
CA THR A 81 7.28 0.49 -12.52
C THR A 81 6.12 1.48 -12.40
N GLY A 82 5.47 1.83 -13.52
CA GLY A 82 4.33 2.74 -13.53
C GLY A 82 4.71 4.19 -13.19
N CYS A 83 5.71 4.72 -13.89
CA CYS A 83 6.26 6.06 -13.64
C CYS A 83 5.59 7.18 -14.46
N ASP A 84 4.50 6.88 -15.20
CA ASP A 84 3.78 7.87 -16.00
C ASP A 84 3.08 8.94 -15.15
N SER A 85 2.68 8.60 -13.92
CA SER A 85 2.00 9.53 -12.99
C SER A 85 2.06 9.04 -11.54
N GLY A 86 1.44 9.79 -10.62
CA GLY A 86 1.20 9.39 -9.23
C GLY A 86 2.46 8.98 -8.47
N PHE A 87 2.34 7.94 -7.63
CA PHE A 87 3.44 7.50 -6.76
C PHE A 87 4.73 7.20 -7.53
N GLY A 88 4.66 6.43 -8.63
CA GLY A 88 5.84 6.01 -9.39
C GLY A 88 6.61 7.20 -9.97
N HIS A 89 5.89 8.15 -10.56
CA HIS A 89 6.48 9.37 -11.12
C HIS A 89 7.21 10.20 -10.05
N HIS A 90 6.52 10.51 -8.96
CA HIS A 90 7.09 11.29 -7.86
C HIS A 90 8.24 10.56 -7.16
N LEU A 91 8.12 9.23 -7.02
CA LEU A 91 9.16 8.39 -6.44
C LEU A 91 10.42 8.35 -7.31
N ALA A 92 10.28 8.26 -8.64
CA ALA A 92 11.44 8.26 -9.53
C ALA A 92 12.28 9.55 -9.35
N LYS A 93 11.61 10.71 -9.30
CA LYS A 93 12.23 12.01 -9.02
C LYS A 93 12.84 12.06 -7.61
N HIS A 94 12.12 11.55 -6.62
CA HIS A 94 12.57 11.53 -5.23
C HIS A 94 13.83 10.66 -5.04
N LEU A 95 13.83 9.41 -5.52
CA LEU A 95 14.98 8.51 -5.41
C LEU A 95 16.19 9.02 -6.19
N HIS A 96 15.98 9.66 -7.34
CA HIS A 96 17.03 10.36 -8.07
C HIS A 96 17.66 11.47 -7.22
N LYS A 97 16.85 12.28 -6.56
CA LYS A 97 17.31 13.34 -5.64
C LYS A 97 18.07 12.77 -4.43
N VAL A 98 17.66 11.62 -3.92
CA VAL A 98 18.33 10.90 -2.81
C VAL A 98 19.70 10.35 -3.24
N GLY A 99 19.94 10.16 -4.54
CA GLY A 99 21.25 9.79 -5.10
C GLY A 99 21.27 8.45 -5.84
N PHE A 100 20.14 7.74 -5.94
CA PHE A 100 20.08 6.49 -6.69
C PHE A 100 20.22 6.71 -8.19
N THR A 101 20.72 5.70 -8.89
CA THR A 101 20.39 5.52 -10.31
C THR A 101 18.98 4.95 -10.40
N VAL A 102 18.09 5.56 -11.16
CA VAL A 102 16.69 5.19 -11.27
C VAL A 102 16.39 4.74 -12.69
N PHE A 103 15.88 3.53 -12.82
CA PHE A 103 15.25 3.03 -14.02
C PHE A 103 13.74 3.27 -13.87
N ALA A 104 13.19 4.19 -14.65
CA ALA A 104 11.77 4.56 -14.61
C ALA A 104 11.03 3.85 -15.75
N GLY A 105 10.27 2.80 -15.42
CA GLY A 105 9.40 2.10 -16.36
C GLY A 105 8.07 2.84 -16.54
N CYS A 106 7.84 3.35 -17.75
CA CYS A 106 6.64 4.08 -18.14
C CYS A 106 5.85 3.31 -19.20
N PHE A 107 4.54 3.21 -19.03
CA PHE A 107 3.63 2.54 -19.97
C PHE A 107 3.44 3.34 -21.26
N LEU A 108 3.55 4.67 -21.20
CA LEU A 108 3.29 5.57 -22.34
C LEU A 108 4.56 6.20 -22.91
N LYS A 109 5.75 5.69 -22.60
CA LYS A 109 7.02 6.28 -23.07
C LYS A 109 7.06 6.39 -24.59
N ASP A 110 6.81 5.30 -25.29
CA ASP A 110 6.91 5.26 -26.76
C ASP A 110 5.80 6.05 -27.45
N GLN A 111 4.78 6.45 -26.69
CA GLN A 111 3.67 7.32 -27.12
C GLN A 111 3.91 8.79 -26.70
N ALA A 112 5.10 9.13 -26.20
CA ALA A 112 5.45 10.45 -25.67
C ALA A 112 4.48 10.93 -24.58
N GLY A 113 4.05 10.03 -23.69
CA GLY A 113 3.22 10.38 -22.54
C GLY A 113 3.88 11.45 -21.66
N GLU A 114 3.08 12.42 -21.21
CA GLU A 114 3.54 13.63 -20.51
C GLU A 114 4.52 13.33 -19.35
N GLY A 115 4.17 12.40 -18.46
CA GLY A 115 5.04 12.07 -17.33
C GLY A 115 6.34 11.37 -17.72
N ALA A 116 6.36 10.59 -18.81
CA ALA A 116 7.59 9.99 -19.31
C ALA A 116 8.52 11.07 -19.91
N VAL A 117 7.95 11.99 -20.69
CA VAL A 117 8.65 13.15 -21.27
C VAL A 117 9.21 14.05 -20.17
N GLU A 118 8.44 14.32 -19.11
CA GLU A 118 8.92 15.11 -17.97
C GLU A 118 10.12 14.46 -17.28
N LEU A 119 10.11 13.14 -17.09
CA LEU A 119 11.25 12.41 -16.51
C LEU A 119 12.47 12.44 -17.43
N GLU A 120 12.29 12.31 -18.75
CA GLU A 120 13.38 12.41 -19.74
C GLU A 120 14.00 13.82 -19.77
N ASN A 121 13.17 14.87 -19.60
CA ASN A 121 13.58 16.28 -19.56
C ASN A 121 14.38 16.66 -18.30
N MET A 122 14.54 15.76 -17.32
CA MET A 122 15.48 15.97 -16.22
C MET A 122 16.95 15.87 -16.66
N HIS A 123 17.23 15.33 -17.85
CA HIS A 123 18.55 15.28 -18.49
C HIS A 123 19.67 14.79 -17.56
N SER A 124 19.43 13.69 -16.84
CA SER A 124 20.40 13.13 -15.89
C SER A 124 20.78 11.70 -16.25
N ASP A 125 22.08 11.40 -16.27
CA ASP A 125 22.59 10.04 -16.53
C ASP A 125 22.14 9.00 -15.49
N ARG A 126 21.76 9.46 -14.28
CA ARG A 126 21.22 8.63 -13.21
C ARG A 126 19.71 8.41 -13.32
N LEU A 127 18.99 9.03 -14.24
CA LEU A 127 17.56 8.78 -14.45
C LEU A 127 17.34 8.28 -15.88
N LYS A 128 17.04 6.99 -16.00
CA LYS A 128 16.90 6.30 -17.28
C LYS A 128 15.44 5.88 -17.45
N VAL A 129 14.74 6.50 -18.39
CA VAL A 129 13.34 6.21 -18.69
C VAL A 129 13.24 5.12 -19.76
N LEU A 130 12.41 4.11 -19.54
CA LEU A 130 12.20 2.99 -20.47
C LEU A 130 10.72 2.65 -20.63
N GLN A 131 10.35 2.15 -21.81
CA GLN A 131 9.02 1.66 -22.09
C GLN A 131 8.77 0.36 -21.31
N LEU A 132 7.64 0.28 -20.61
CA LEU A 132 7.26 -0.90 -19.83
C LEU A 132 5.75 -1.04 -19.69
N ASP A 133 5.20 -1.99 -20.44
CA ASP A 133 3.95 -2.67 -20.09
C ASP A 133 4.25 -3.90 -19.24
N VAL A 134 3.82 -3.86 -17.97
CA VAL A 134 4.01 -4.98 -17.03
C VAL A 134 3.19 -6.22 -17.41
N CYS A 135 2.23 -6.11 -18.32
CA CYS A 135 1.45 -7.22 -18.86
C CYS A 135 2.20 -7.97 -19.97
N SER A 136 3.25 -7.37 -20.55
CA SER A 136 4.00 -7.93 -21.68
C SER A 136 5.30 -8.59 -21.25
N ASP A 137 5.41 -9.91 -21.41
CA ASP A 137 6.65 -10.65 -21.15
C ASP A 137 7.82 -10.14 -22.01
N GLU A 138 7.54 -9.73 -23.24
CA GLU A 138 8.54 -9.16 -24.16
C GLU A 138 9.08 -7.83 -23.63
N GLN A 139 8.21 -6.89 -23.26
CA GLN A 139 8.66 -5.59 -22.73
C GLN A 139 9.37 -5.73 -21.38
N VAL A 140 8.90 -6.63 -20.51
CA VAL A 140 9.61 -6.93 -19.25
C VAL A 140 11.00 -7.50 -19.54
N SER A 141 11.14 -8.39 -20.52
CA SER A 141 12.46 -8.94 -20.90
C SER A 141 13.40 -7.86 -21.44
N LYS A 142 12.91 -6.99 -22.34
CA LYS A 142 13.66 -5.83 -22.86
C LYS A 142 14.06 -4.87 -21.75
N ALA A 143 13.19 -4.65 -20.76
CA ALA A 143 13.51 -3.85 -19.59
C ALA A 143 14.66 -4.43 -18.77
N VAL A 144 14.70 -5.76 -18.56
CA VAL A 144 15.82 -6.42 -17.87
C VAL A 144 17.12 -6.27 -18.66
N GLU A 145 17.09 -6.45 -19.97
CA GLU A 145 18.27 -6.25 -20.83
C GLU A 145 18.78 -4.82 -20.77
N PHE A 146 17.87 -3.84 -20.88
CA PHE A 146 18.21 -2.42 -20.76
C PHE A 146 18.81 -2.09 -19.40
N ILE A 147 18.22 -2.59 -18.31
CA ILE A 147 18.77 -2.42 -16.95
C ILE A 147 20.17 -2.99 -16.88
N ARG A 148 20.38 -4.23 -17.33
CA ARG A 148 21.70 -4.90 -17.28
C ARG A 148 22.76 -4.13 -18.07
N ALA A 149 22.43 -3.61 -19.25
CA ALA A 149 23.35 -2.85 -20.08
C ALA A 149 23.75 -1.49 -19.49
N ASN A 150 22.95 -0.98 -18.53
CA ASN A 150 23.09 0.37 -17.99
C ASN A 150 23.44 0.40 -16.49
N LEU A 151 23.68 -0.75 -15.87
CA LEU A 151 24.28 -0.84 -14.54
C LEU A 151 25.79 -0.56 -14.64
N GLU A 152 26.34 0.17 -13.68
CA GLU A 152 27.80 0.39 -13.58
C GLU A 152 28.58 -0.93 -13.47
N ASP A 153 27.99 -1.91 -12.77
CA ASP A 153 28.55 -3.25 -12.61
C ASP A 153 27.39 -4.28 -12.59
N PRO A 154 27.11 -4.94 -13.73
CA PRO A 154 26.03 -5.92 -13.83
C PRO A 154 26.19 -7.13 -12.90
N GLU A 155 27.43 -7.44 -12.48
CA GLU A 155 27.73 -8.54 -11.56
C GLU A 155 27.36 -8.18 -10.11
N LYS A 156 27.43 -6.90 -9.73
CA LYS A 156 26.84 -6.41 -8.46
C LYS A 156 25.31 -6.48 -8.46
N GLY A 157 24.69 -6.40 -9.64
CA GLY A 157 23.25 -6.53 -9.81
C GLY A 157 22.45 -5.25 -9.53
N LEU A 158 21.14 -5.40 -9.43
CA LEU A 158 20.18 -4.31 -9.23
C LEU A 158 19.87 -4.16 -7.74
N TRP A 159 20.01 -2.98 -7.15
CA TRP A 159 19.78 -2.80 -5.72
C TRP A 159 18.32 -3.04 -5.33
N GLY A 160 17.36 -2.59 -6.13
CA GLY A 160 15.98 -2.93 -5.85
C GLY A 160 14.99 -2.68 -6.96
N VAL A 161 13.79 -3.21 -6.74
CA VAL A 161 12.61 -2.94 -7.57
C VAL A 161 11.48 -2.44 -6.69
N VAL A 162 10.76 -1.44 -7.19
CA VAL A 162 9.50 -0.96 -6.64
C VAL A 162 8.39 -1.28 -7.65
N ASN A 163 7.63 -2.33 -7.38
CA ASN A 163 6.48 -2.71 -8.17
C ASN A 163 5.30 -1.81 -7.80
N ASN A 164 5.17 -0.71 -8.55
CA ASN A 164 4.18 0.33 -8.31
C ASN A 164 3.06 0.34 -9.38
N ALA A 165 3.35 -0.09 -10.61
CA ALA A 165 2.36 -0.13 -11.69
C ALA A 165 1.05 -0.78 -11.23
N GLY A 166 -0.06 -0.08 -11.45
CA GLY A 166 -1.36 -0.57 -11.05
C GLY A 166 -2.51 0.28 -11.54
N VAL A 167 -3.65 -0.38 -11.70
CA VAL A 167 -4.93 0.21 -12.08
C VAL A 167 -5.96 -0.01 -10.99
N SER A 168 -6.98 0.83 -10.96
CA SER A 168 -8.09 0.75 -10.02
C SER A 168 -9.40 0.66 -10.78
N MET A 169 -10.26 -0.28 -10.39
CA MET A 169 -11.64 -0.39 -10.87
C MET A 169 -12.61 -0.38 -9.69
N PHE A 170 -13.87 -0.08 -10.00
CA PHE A 170 -14.97 -0.13 -9.05
C PHE A 170 -16.23 -0.71 -9.70
N GLY A 171 -17.21 -1.05 -8.88
CA GLY A 171 -18.50 -1.61 -9.27
C GLY A 171 -18.97 -2.69 -8.31
N GLU A 172 -20.29 -2.84 -8.15
CA GLU A 172 -20.87 -3.97 -7.43
C GLU A 172 -20.54 -5.28 -8.16
N VAL A 173 -20.52 -6.40 -7.43
CA VAL A 173 -20.01 -7.69 -7.93
C VAL A 173 -20.71 -8.10 -9.23
N GLU A 174 -22.03 -8.00 -9.30
CA GLU A 174 -22.82 -8.38 -10.48
C GLU A 174 -22.69 -7.41 -11.66
N PHE A 175 -22.30 -6.16 -11.41
CA PHE A 175 -22.01 -5.18 -12.47
C PHE A 175 -20.60 -5.33 -13.03
N THR A 176 -19.68 -5.97 -12.29
CA THR A 176 -18.30 -6.19 -12.74
C THR A 176 -18.15 -7.52 -13.47
N THR A 177 -17.70 -7.48 -14.72
CA THR A 177 -17.47 -8.69 -15.53
C THR A 177 -16.22 -9.44 -15.09
N MET A 178 -16.15 -10.75 -15.37
CA MET A 178 -14.92 -11.54 -15.15
C MET A 178 -13.71 -10.98 -15.88
N ASP A 179 -13.91 -10.36 -17.04
CA ASP A 179 -12.83 -9.71 -17.78
C ASP A 179 -12.29 -8.48 -17.03
N THR A 180 -13.14 -7.76 -16.30
CA THR A 180 -12.69 -6.69 -15.39
C THR A 180 -11.78 -7.23 -14.29
N TYR A 181 -12.13 -8.37 -13.67
CA TYR A 181 -11.26 -9.02 -12.66
C TYR A 181 -9.92 -9.44 -13.26
N LYS A 182 -9.94 -10.05 -14.44
CA LYS A 182 -8.73 -10.48 -15.15
C LYS A 182 -7.85 -9.29 -15.51
N GLN A 183 -8.40 -8.23 -16.11
CA GLN A 183 -7.65 -7.04 -16.52
C GLN A 183 -6.98 -6.34 -15.32
N VAL A 184 -7.71 -6.14 -14.23
CA VAL A 184 -7.15 -5.52 -13.01
C VAL A 184 -6.06 -6.41 -12.42
N SER A 185 -6.27 -7.72 -12.38
CA SER A 185 -5.29 -8.68 -11.87
C SER A 185 -4.06 -8.81 -12.77
N GLU A 186 -4.23 -8.69 -14.09
CA GLU A 186 -3.14 -8.76 -15.06
C GLU A 186 -2.09 -7.68 -14.82
N VAL A 187 -2.53 -6.45 -14.55
CA VAL A 187 -1.62 -5.36 -14.21
C VAL A 187 -1.13 -5.49 -12.76
N ASN A 188 -2.05 -5.53 -11.80
CA ASN A 188 -1.71 -5.32 -10.39
C ASN A 188 -1.01 -6.53 -9.76
N LEU A 189 -1.42 -7.75 -10.12
CA LEU A 189 -0.94 -9.00 -9.54
C LEU A 189 0.06 -9.68 -10.48
N TRP A 190 -0.39 -10.08 -11.67
CA TRP A 190 0.44 -10.84 -12.61
C TRP A 190 1.62 -9.99 -13.11
N GLY A 191 1.40 -8.70 -13.39
CA GLY A 191 2.48 -7.76 -13.73
C GLY A 191 3.51 -7.62 -12.61
N THR A 192 3.07 -7.48 -11.36
CA THR A 192 3.97 -7.46 -10.18
C THR A 192 4.81 -8.73 -10.10
N ILE A 193 4.18 -9.90 -10.27
CA ILE A 193 4.86 -11.20 -10.23
C ILE A 193 5.86 -11.32 -11.39
N ARG A 194 5.44 -10.99 -12.61
CA ARG A 194 6.22 -11.07 -13.85
C ARG A 194 7.48 -10.22 -13.76
N VAL A 195 7.33 -8.93 -13.43
CA VAL A 195 8.45 -8.02 -13.24
C VAL A 195 9.38 -8.53 -12.14
N THR A 196 8.84 -8.86 -10.98
CA THR A 196 9.63 -9.35 -9.84
C THR A 196 10.47 -10.55 -10.25
N LYS A 197 9.87 -11.58 -10.85
CA LYS A 197 10.58 -12.79 -11.29
C LYS A 197 11.69 -12.48 -12.28
N ALA A 198 11.45 -11.56 -13.23
CA ALA A 198 12.41 -11.19 -14.25
C ALA A 198 13.66 -10.50 -13.66
N VAL A 199 13.49 -9.59 -12.70
CA VAL A 199 14.62 -8.85 -12.08
C VAL A 199 15.20 -9.53 -10.84
N LEU A 200 14.52 -10.52 -10.25
CA LEU A 200 14.94 -11.17 -9.01
C LEU A 200 16.38 -11.72 -9.04
N PRO A 201 16.89 -12.31 -10.13
CA PRO A 201 18.29 -12.74 -10.19
C PRO A 201 19.29 -11.59 -9.96
N LEU A 202 19.02 -10.41 -10.49
CA LEU A 202 19.85 -9.21 -10.30
C LEU A 202 19.76 -8.70 -8.86
N ILE A 203 18.54 -8.67 -8.30
CA ILE A 203 18.30 -8.25 -6.91
C ILE A 203 18.97 -9.19 -5.92
N ARG A 204 18.92 -10.49 -6.20
CA ARG A 204 19.56 -11.53 -5.39
C ARG A 204 21.08 -11.35 -5.34
N ARG A 205 21.74 -11.05 -6.47
CA ARG A 205 23.18 -10.73 -6.50
C ARG A 205 23.53 -9.54 -5.61
N ALA A 206 22.70 -8.50 -5.63
CA ALA A 206 22.88 -7.30 -4.82
C ALA A 206 22.53 -7.46 -3.34
N LYS A 207 21.91 -8.60 -2.94
CA LYS A 207 21.23 -8.75 -1.63
C LYS A 207 20.26 -7.57 -1.38
N GLY A 208 19.54 -7.24 -2.44
CA GLY A 208 18.82 -5.99 -2.62
C GLY A 208 17.45 -5.91 -1.95
N ARG A 209 16.53 -5.19 -2.59
CA ARG A 209 15.21 -4.82 -2.10
C ARG A 209 14.11 -5.11 -3.12
N VAL A 210 13.02 -5.69 -2.65
CA VAL A 210 11.76 -5.75 -3.40
C VAL A 210 10.73 -4.99 -2.58
N VAL A 211 10.11 -3.98 -3.18
CA VAL A 211 9.03 -3.20 -2.57
C VAL A 211 7.80 -3.34 -3.44
N ASN A 212 6.74 -3.92 -2.89
CA ASN A 212 5.48 -4.11 -3.62
C ASN A 212 4.44 -3.13 -3.09
N ILE A 213 3.84 -2.34 -3.98
CA ILE A 213 2.77 -1.42 -3.61
C ILE A 213 1.44 -2.17 -3.64
N ALA A 214 0.94 -2.51 -2.45
CA ALA A 214 -0.38 -3.07 -2.25
C ALA A 214 -1.42 -1.95 -2.04
N SER A 215 -2.21 -2.05 -0.97
CA SER A 215 -3.20 -1.05 -0.51
C SER A 215 -3.72 -1.52 0.84
N MET A 216 -4.36 -0.64 1.62
CA MET A 216 -5.25 -1.09 2.70
C MET A 216 -6.28 -2.13 2.22
N TYR A 217 -6.70 -2.07 0.94
CA TYR A 217 -7.57 -3.06 0.31
C TYR A 217 -6.89 -4.39 -0.05
N GLY A 218 -5.61 -4.56 0.26
CA GLY A 218 -4.95 -5.87 0.32
C GLY A 218 -5.22 -6.62 1.63
N ARG A 219 -5.79 -5.95 2.63
CA ARG A 219 -6.04 -6.49 3.97
C ARG A 219 -7.46 -6.35 4.49
N MET A 220 -8.30 -5.57 3.80
CA MET A 220 -9.73 -5.50 4.04
C MET A 220 -10.49 -5.41 2.72
N GLY A 221 -11.70 -5.98 2.67
CA GLY A 221 -12.61 -5.79 1.54
C GLY A 221 -13.42 -4.50 1.68
N ASN A 222 -13.96 -3.99 0.58
CA ASN A 222 -14.96 -2.94 0.61
C ASN A 222 -15.95 -3.11 -0.53
N ALA A 223 -17.21 -2.73 -0.30
CA ALA A 223 -18.23 -2.67 -1.34
C ALA A 223 -17.72 -1.80 -2.51
N LEU A 224 -18.16 -2.15 -3.72
CA LEU A 224 -17.73 -1.55 -4.99
C LEU A 224 -16.26 -1.75 -5.38
N ARG A 225 -15.46 -2.54 -4.65
CA ARG A 225 -14.00 -2.62 -4.87
C ARG A 225 -13.49 -4.03 -5.14
N SER A 226 -14.36 -4.99 -5.42
CA SER A 226 -13.97 -6.41 -5.43
C SER A 226 -12.86 -6.77 -6.43
N PRO A 227 -12.83 -6.31 -7.71
CA PRO A 227 -11.71 -6.63 -8.61
C PRO A 227 -10.37 -6.10 -8.08
N TYR A 228 -10.40 -4.89 -7.52
CA TYR A 228 -9.21 -4.24 -6.96
C TYR A 228 -8.73 -4.97 -5.70
N CYS A 229 -9.63 -5.29 -4.77
CA CYS A 229 -9.31 -6.01 -3.53
C CYS A 229 -8.68 -7.37 -3.85
N VAL A 230 -9.30 -8.17 -4.74
CA VAL A 230 -8.75 -9.47 -5.16
C VAL A 230 -7.31 -9.33 -5.66
N SER A 231 -7.05 -8.35 -6.53
CA SER A 231 -5.71 -8.13 -7.06
C SER A 231 -4.68 -7.75 -5.98
N LYS A 232 -5.07 -6.93 -4.99
CA LYS A 232 -4.16 -6.44 -3.94
C LYS A 232 -3.93 -7.48 -2.83
N TYR A 233 -4.94 -8.28 -2.49
CA TYR A 233 -4.76 -9.46 -1.62
C TYR A 233 -3.79 -10.47 -2.25
N GLY A 234 -3.85 -10.66 -3.58
CA GLY A 234 -2.88 -11.49 -4.29
C GLY A 234 -1.44 -10.98 -4.13
N VAL A 235 -1.24 -9.65 -4.18
CA VAL A 235 0.08 -9.03 -3.97
C VAL A 235 0.60 -9.26 -2.55
N GLU A 236 -0.27 -9.17 -1.53
CA GLU A 236 0.09 -9.49 -0.14
C GLU A 236 0.61 -10.93 -0.01
N ALA A 237 -0.19 -11.89 -0.49
CA ALA A 237 0.14 -13.30 -0.42
C ALA A 237 1.45 -13.63 -1.16
N PHE A 238 1.61 -13.10 -2.38
CA PHE A 238 2.84 -13.26 -3.15
C PHE A 238 4.06 -12.69 -2.40
N SER A 239 3.91 -11.51 -1.79
CA SER A 239 5.00 -10.84 -1.09
C SER A 239 5.46 -11.59 0.15
N ASP A 240 4.54 -12.21 0.90
CA ASP A 240 4.91 -13.04 2.05
C ASP A 240 5.66 -14.31 1.62
N CYS A 241 5.18 -15.02 0.59
CA CYS A 241 5.90 -16.18 0.03
C CYS A 241 7.31 -15.79 -0.44
N LEU A 242 7.41 -14.72 -1.23
CA LEU A 242 8.69 -14.22 -1.73
C LEU A 242 9.64 -13.87 -0.58
N ARG A 243 9.15 -13.22 0.47
CA ARG A 243 9.95 -12.84 1.64
C ARG A 243 10.53 -14.07 2.35
N TYR A 244 9.75 -15.14 2.48
CA TYR A 244 10.21 -16.38 3.11
C TYR A 244 11.31 -17.04 2.28
N GLU A 245 11.10 -17.18 0.98
CA GLU A 245 12.06 -17.79 0.06
C GLU A 245 13.36 -16.97 -0.07
N MET A 246 13.25 -15.64 -0.08
CA MET A 246 14.37 -14.74 -0.31
C MET A 246 15.22 -14.46 0.93
N LYS A 247 14.76 -14.87 2.12
CA LYS A 247 15.45 -14.65 3.39
C LYS A 247 16.88 -15.20 3.38
N VAL A 248 17.09 -16.41 2.86
CA VAL A 248 18.41 -17.07 2.83
C VAL A 248 19.40 -16.36 1.90
N TRP A 249 18.89 -15.60 0.94
CA TRP A 249 19.69 -14.84 -0.01
C TRP A 249 19.99 -13.40 0.44
N GLY A 250 19.51 -13.01 1.62
CA GLY A 250 19.72 -11.67 2.18
C GLY A 250 18.89 -10.56 1.52
N VAL A 251 18.02 -10.88 0.56
CA VAL A 251 17.10 -9.93 -0.07
C VAL A 251 15.99 -9.57 0.92
N LYS A 252 15.62 -8.29 1.00
CA LYS A 252 14.51 -7.81 1.82
C LYS A 252 13.30 -7.52 0.95
N VAL A 253 12.14 -8.01 1.38
CA VAL A 253 10.86 -7.81 0.71
C VAL A 253 9.96 -7.06 1.67
N SER A 254 9.42 -5.93 1.21
CA SER A 254 8.51 -5.09 1.98
C SER A 254 7.24 -4.82 1.16
N VAL A 255 6.12 -4.72 1.85
CA VAL A 255 4.84 -4.30 1.24
C VAL A 255 4.51 -2.91 1.75
N VAL A 256 4.10 -2.02 0.86
CA VAL A 256 3.55 -0.72 1.24
C VAL A 256 2.06 -0.76 0.97
N GLU A 257 1.26 -0.44 1.98
CA GLU A 257 -0.20 -0.50 1.96
C GLU A 257 -0.77 0.93 2.12
N PRO A 258 -0.80 1.75 1.06
CA PRO A 258 -1.36 3.09 1.17
C PRO A 258 -2.85 3.08 1.47
N GLY A 259 -3.29 4.11 2.20
CA GLY A 259 -4.70 4.44 2.39
C GLY A 259 -5.31 5.13 1.17
N ASN A 260 -6.15 6.15 1.40
CA ASN A 260 -6.77 6.90 0.30
C ASN A 260 -5.88 8.07 -0.19
N PHE A 261 -5.27 7.90 -1.37
CA PHE A 261 -4.48 8.92 -2.09
C PHE A 261 -5.01 9.18 -3.50
N ILE A 262 -6.32 8.99 -3.73
CA ILE A 262 -6.91 9.17 -5.06
C ILE A 262 -6.67 10.59 -5.59
N MET A 263 -6.81 11.59 -4.71
CA MET A 263 -6.55 13.00 -5.04
C MET A 263 -5.11 13.29 -5.48
N ALA A 264 -4.12 12.64 -4.84
CA ALA A 264 -2.71 12.88 -5.17
C ALA A 264 -2.25 12.09 -6.40
N THR A 265 -2.85 10.93 -6.65
CA THR A 265 -2.40 10.00 -7.71
C THR A 265 -3.16 10.15 -9.01
N GLY A 266 -4.41 10.62 -8.96
CA GLY A 266 -5.28 10.64 -10.14
C GLY A 266 -5.69 9.26 -10.65
N ILE A 267 -5.44 8.18 -9.88
CA ILE A 267 -5.73 6.79 -10.31
C ILE A 267 -7.22 6.55 -10.60
N LEU A 268 -8.10 7.37 -10.01
CA LEU A 268 -9.51 7.47 -10.35
C LEU A 268 -9.90 8.95 -10.39
N THR A 269 -10.01 9.50 -11.60
CA THR A 269 -10.56 10.84 -11.81
C THR A 269 -12.07 10.80 -11.94
N ARG A 270 -12.73 11.96 -11.83
CA ARG A 270 -14.19 12.07 -12.03
C ARG A 270 -14.62 11.58 -13.42
N ASP A 271 -13.82 11.86 -14.44
CA ASP A 271 -14.11 11.46 -15.83
C ASP A 271 -13.96 9.95 -16.02
N ILE A 272 -12.92 9.34 -15.40
CA ILE A 272 -12.77 7.88 -15.36
C ILE A 272 -13.96 7.24 -14.64
N VAL A 273 -14.41 7.81 -13.52
CA VAL A 273 -15.59 7.29 -12.82
C VAL A 273 -16.86 7.43 -13.64
N ALA A 274 -17.08 8.57 -14.31
CA ALA A 274 -18.26 8.77 -15.13
C ALA A 274 -18.32 7.78 -16.30
N SER A 275 -17.23 7.66 -17.07
CA SER A 275 -17.13 6.72 -18.20
C SER A 275 -17.24 5.26 -17.76
N THR A 276 -16.63 4.90 -16.63
CA THR A 276 -16.74 3.54 -16.07
C THR A 276 -18.16 3.24 -15.60
N ALA A 277 -18.83 4.18 -14.94
CA ALA A 277 -20.22 4.03 -14.50
C ALA A 277 -21.17 3.80 -15.68
N GLU A 278 -21.02 4.59 -16.76
CA GLU A 278 -21.82 4.41 -17.98
C GLU A 278 -21.61 3.01 -18.58
N LYS A 279 -20.35 2.57 -18.67
CA LYS A 279 -20.01 1.23 -19.16
C LYS A 279 -20.62 0.14 -18.31
N LEU A 280 -20.46 0.21 -16.98
CA LEU A 280 -21.00 -0.79 -16.04
C LEU A 280 -22.52 -0.93 -16.18
N TRP A 281 -23.25 0.19 -16.27
CA TRP A 281 -24.70 0.13 -16.46
C TRP A 281 -25.06 -0.48 -17.80
N LYS A 282 -24.44 -0.01 -18.89
CA LYS A 282 -24.74 -0.43 -20.26
C LYS A 282 -24.48 -1.93 -20.50
N GLU A 283 -23.41 -2.46 -19.91
CA GLU A 283 -22.99 -3.85 -20.08
C GLU A 283 -23.61 -4.81 -19.06
N ALA A 284 -24.31 -4.31 -18.04
CA ALA A 284 -24.98 -5.14 -17.05
C ALA A 284 -26.06 -6.03 -17.69
N PRO A 285 -26.18 -7.31 -17.27
CA PRO A 285 -27.27 -8.17 -17.71
C PRO A 285 -28.65 -7.55 -17.44
N PRO A 286 -29.66 -7.77 -18.31
CA PRO A 286 -30.98 -7.17 -18.13
C PRO A 286 -31.62 -7.47 -16.77
N GLY A 287 -31.47 -8.71 -16.26
CA GLY A 287 -31.97 -9.09 -14.93
C GLY A 287 -31.31 -8.28 -13.81
N VAL A 288 -30.00 -8.04 -13.89
CA VAL A 288 -29.27 -7.20 -12.92
C VAL A 288 -29.76 -5.75 -12.97
N GLN A 289 -29.99 -5.20 -14.16
CA GLN A 289 -30.54 -3.84 -14.31
C GLN A 289 -31.95 -3.72 -13.72
N GLU A 290 -32.79 -4.74 -13.91
CA GLU A 290 -34.17 -4.80 -13.40
C GLU A 290 -34.19 -4.95 -11.87
N ASP A 291 -33.44 -5.90 -11.33
CA ASP A 291 -33.42 -6.24 -9.90
C ASP A 291 -32.82 -5.11 -9.05
N TYR A 292 -31.71 -4.51 -9.49
CA TYR A 292 -31.05 -3.44 -8.75
C TYR A 292 -31.73 -2.09 -9.04
N GLY A 293 -32.15 -1.87 -10.27
CA GLY A 293 -32.75 -0.62 -10.70
C GLY A 293 -31.75 0.54 -10.84
N LYS A 294 -32.04 1.45 -11.77
CA LYS A 294 -31.21 2.64 -12.03
C LYS A 294 -31.01 3.55 -10.80
N PRO A 295 -32.02 3.79 -9.93
CA PRO A 295 -31.83 4.63 -8.75
C PRO A 295 -30.77 4.10 -7.76
N HIS A 296 -30.75 2.78 -7.53
CA HIS A 296 -29.74 2.13 -6.68
C HIS A 296 -28.34 2.30 -7.27
N PHE A 297 -28.20 1.99 -8.56
CA PHE A 297 -26.93 2.14 -9.26
C PHE A 297 -26.41 3.57 -9.18
N GLU A 298 -27.24 4.57 -9.51
CA GLU A 298 -26.84 5.98 -9.47
C GLU A 298 -26.50 6.47 -8.06
N HIS A 299 -27.14 5.93 -7.01
CA HIS A 299 -26.77 6.22 -5.63
C HIS A 299 -25.31 5.83 -5.36
N TYR A 300 -24.92 4.60 -5.69
CA TYR A 300 -23.54 4.14 -5.51
C TYR A 300 -22.54 4.85 -6.42
N MET A 301 -22.94 5.19 -7.66
CA MET A 301 -22.09 6.00 -8.54
C MET A 301 -21.89 7.41 -7.98
N ALA A 302 -22.89 8.01 -7.34
CA ALA A 302 -22.75 9.29 -6.65
C ALA A 302 -21.76 9.21 -5.48
N LEU A 303 -21.80 8.13 -4.70
CA LEU A 303 -20.82 7.88 -3.63
C LEU A 303 -19.40 7.74 -4.20
N MET A 304 -19.21 7.01 -5.31
CA MET A 304 -17.91 6.90 -5.97
C MET A 304 -17.40 8.23 -6.52
N ARG A 305 -18.28 9.05 -7.11
CA ARG A 305 -17.94 10.41 -7.57
C ARG A 305 -17.52 11.32 -6.40
N SER A 306 -18.16 11.18 -5.24
CA SER A 306 -17.78 11.89 -4.01
C SER A 306 -16.44 11.41 -3.47
N TYR A 307 -16.22 10.09 -3.47
CA TYR A 307 -14.99 9.46 -2.99
C TYR A 307 -13.75 9.93 -3.75
N CYS A 308 -13.87 10.25 -5.06
CA CYS A 308 -12.77 10.80 -5.85
C CYS A 308 -12.26 12.16 -5.36
N ASN A 309 -13.11 12.93 -4.66
CA ASN A 309 -12.72 14.20 -4.05
C ASN A 309 -12.16 14.03 -2.62
N SER A 310 -12.19 12.80 -2.11
CA SER A 310 -11.67 12.45 -0.79
C SER A 310 -10.29 11.80 -0.93
N GLY A 311 -9.40 12.09 0.00
CA GLY A 311 -8.07 11.48 0.03
C GLY A 311 -6.95 12.49 0.22
N GLN A 312 -5.81 11.96 0.65
CA GLN A 312 -4.63 12.74 0.91
C GLN A 312 -4.04 13.30 -0.39
N ARG A 313 -3.55 14.53 -0.31
CA ARG A 313 -2.84 15.24 -1.40
C ARG A 313 -1.33 15.16 -1.25
N ASP A 314 -0.86 15.08 -0.01
CA ASP A 314 0.56 14.97 0.29
C ASP A 314 1.04 13.53 0.07
N LEU A 315 1.97 13.35 -0.85
CA LEU A 315 2.57 12.06 -1.17
C LEU A 315 3.73 11.70 -0.24
N THR A 316 4.22 12.64 0.56
CA THR A 316 5.42 12.49 1.39
C THR A 316 5.39 11.23 2.27
N PRO A 317 4.29 10.89 2.97
CA PRO A 317 4.25 9.66 3.78
C PRO A 317 4.52 8.38 2.98
N VAL A 318 4.01 8.31 1.74
CA VAL A 318 4.19 7.14 0.87
C VAL A 318 5.61 7.10 0.32
N LEU A 319 6.14 8.25 -0.11
CA LEU A 319 7.51 8.34 -0.63
C LEU A 319 8.54 8.02 0.46
N ASP A 320 8.35 8.52 1.67
CA ASP A 320 9.23 8.27 2.81
C ASP A 320 9.23 6.79 3.21
N ASP A 321 8.05 6.15 3.25
CA ASP A 321 7.92 4.73 3.56
C ASP A 321 8.58 3.83 2.50
N ILE A 322 8.40 4.16 1.20
CA ILE A 322 9.07 3.43 0.11
C ILE A 322 10.59 3.65 0.18
N THR A 323 11.04 4.90 0.37
CA THR A 323 12.46 5.22 0.50
C THR A 323 13.08 4.47 1.67
N ASP A 324 12.43 4.47 2.83
CA ASP A 324 12.87 3.71 4.00
C ASP A 324 12.94 2.20 3.73
N ALA A 325 11.96 1.62 3.04
CA ALA A 325 11.99 0.21 2.64
C ALA A 325 13.21 -0.11 1.75
N VAL A 326 13.65 0.85 0.93
CA VAL A 326 14.81 0.70 0.04
C VAL A 326 16.15 0.94 0.76
N ILE A 327 16.24 1.91 1.69
CA ILE A 327 17.52 2.30 2.32
C ILE A 327 17.76 1.62 3.67
N SER A 328 16.73 1.16 4.37
CA SER A 328 16.88 0.64 5.73
C SER A 328 17.69 -0.66 5.73
N LYS A 329 18.57 -0.83 6.74
CA LYS A 329 19.25 -2.10 7.00
C LYS A 329 18.26 -3.14 7.51
N ARG A 330 17.20 -2.68 8.20
CA ARG A 330 16.13 -3.50 8.80
C ARG A 330 14.77 -2.90 8.43
N PRO A 331 14.36 -2.97 7.15
CA PRO A 331 13.06 -2.44 6.73
C PRO A 331 11.94 -3.23 7.40
N TYR A 332 10.77 -2.60 7.56
CA TYR A 332 9.57 -3.31 8.00
C TYR A 332 9.11 -4.27 6.90
N THR A 333 8.41 -5.32 7.29
CA THR A 333 7.73 -6.18 6.30
C THR A 333 6.55 -5.47 5.66
N ARG A 334 5.92 -4.54 6.39
CA ARG A 334 4.74 -3.78 5.98
C ARG A 334 4.84 -2.33 6.44
N TYR A 335 4.48 -1.42 5.54
CA TYR A 335 4.37 0.01 5.78
C TYR A 335 2.93 0.45 5.52
N ASN A 336 2.39 1.33 6.37
CA ASN A 336 0.98 1.74 6.32
C ASN A 336 0.85 3.27 6.23
N PRO A 337 1.28 3.89 5.12
CA PRO A 337 1.13 5.33 4.94
C PRO A 337 -0.36 5.63 4.72
N MET A 338 -1.09 5.94 5.80
CA MET A 338 -2.51 6.24 5.77
C MET A 338 -2.92 7.05 7.00
N GLU A 339 -4.04 7.77 6.90
CA GLU A 339 -4.60 8.49 8.04
C GLU A 339 -5.03 7.51 9.15
N PRO A 340 -4.98 7.93 10.44
CA PRO A 340 -5.33 7.07 11.57
C PRO A 340 -6.71 6.39 11.44
N TYR A 341 -7.69 7.09 10.86
CA TYR A 341 -9.02 6.54 10.61
C TYR A 341 -8.97 5.29 9.70
N TRP A 342 -8.25 5.37 8.58
CA TRP A 342 -8.11 4.25 7.65
C TRP A 342 -7.34 3.10 8.27
N TRP A 343 -6.30 3.42 9.05
CA TRP A 343 -5.53 2.42 9.78
C TRP A 343 -6.40 1.67 10.78
N ILE A 344 -7.17 2.39 11.62
CA ILE A 344 -8.10 1.78 12.59
C ILE A 344 -9.12 0.90 11.88
N ARG A 345 -9.76 1.42 10.83
CA ARG A 345 -10.74 0.66 10.04
C ARG A 345 -10.15 -0.64 9.49
N MET A 346 -8.98 -0.56 8.88
CA MET A 346 -8.27 -1.74 8.38
C MET A 346 -8.00 -2.74 9.50
N GLN A 347 -7.51 -2.31 10.68
CA GLN A 347 -7.27 -3.21 11.81
C GLN A 347 -8.56 -3.87 12.30
N VAL A 348 -9.64 -3.10 12.45
CA VAL A 348 -10.95 -3.60 12.86
C VAL A 348 -11.47 -4.66 11.87
N MET A 349 -11.44 -4.35 10.58
CA MET A 349 -11.95 -5.24 9.53
C MET A 349 -11.09 -6.49 9.32
N SER A 350 -9.82 -6.47 9.70
CA SER A 350 -8.90 -7.61 9.52
C SER A 350 -8.73 -8.49 10.76
N HIS A 351 -9.08 -8.02 11.96
CA HIS A 351 -8.84 -8.75 13.21
C HIS A 351 -10.09 -8.99 14.07
N LEU A 352 -11.17 -8.23 13.90
CA LEU A 352 -12.42 -8.53 14.61
C LEU A 352 -13.22 -9.63 13.88
N PRO A 353 -14.08 -10.39 14.59
CA PRO A 353 -15.06 -11.26 13.95
C PRO A 353 -15.90 -10.50 12.92
N GLY A 354 -16.13 -11.12 11.76
CA GLY A 354 -16.84 -10.51 10.62
C GLY A 354 -18.18 -9.87 11.00
N ALA A 355 -18.99 -10.56 11.81
CA ALA A 355 -20.28 -10.03 12.26
C ALA A 355 -20.18 -8.69 13.03
N ILE A 356 -19.08 -8.45 13.73
CA ILE A 356 -18.84 -7.20 14.46
C ILE A 356 -18.33 -6.12 13.50
N SER A 357 -17.32 -6.45 12.68
CA SER A 357 -16.76 -5.49 11.72
C SER A 357 -17.79 -5.05 10.69
N ASP A 358 -18.64 -5.96 10.24
CA ASP A 358 -19.67 -5.67 9.25
C ASP A 358 -20.66 -4.67 9.83
N ARG A 359 -21.24 -4.93 11.01
CA ARG A 359 -22.17 -4.03 11.69
C ARG A 359 -21.62 -2.63 11.99
N LEU A 360 -20.30 -2.47 12.08
CA LEU A 360 -19.66 -1.17 12.30
C LEU A 360 -19.51 -0.35 11.01
N TYR A 361 -19.45 -1.00 9.84
CA TYR A 361 -19.09 -0.35 8.58
C TYR A 361 -20.08 -0.56 7.43
N PHE A 362 -21.04 -1.47 7.59
CA PHE A 362 -22.09 -1.85 6.65
C PHE A 362 -23.40 -2.12 7.42
#